data_AF-A0A519NUL1-F1
#
_entry.id   AF-A0A519NUL1-F1
#
_cell.length_a   1.000
_cell.length_b   1.000
_cell.length_c   1.000
_cell.angle_alpha   90.00
_cell.angle_beta   90.00
_cell.angle_gamma   90.00
#
_symmetry.space_group_name_H-M   'P 1'
#
loop_
_entity.id
_entity.type
_entity.pdbx_description
1 polymer ?
#
loop_
_entity_poly.entity_id
_entity_poly.type
_entity_poly.pdbx_seq_one_letter_code
_entity_poly.pdbx_strand_id
1 'polypeptide(L)'
;MATKKARRQFTKEFKVEAAKMVVEQGMKQSHVARNLGISDTLLGRWVAEYRSDSASALPGKGNLKPDDERTKQLEQQLRRVTMERNILKNGYSVLRGSTEVKYVFIVENRGNFPVSLMCEVLAISKSGLDSWSNSDHETKAHKRQDLIDQITEIHQSSRRNDRSPRILREIRALEIPCGKGKQERLMKAEGNRAKTKKNSESPPTQSMVFQWQKIF
;
A
#
# COMPACT_ATOMS: atom_id res chain seq x y z
N MET A 1 27.24 39.06 -36.67
CA MET A 1 26.39 38.16 -35.84
C MET A 1 25.20 37.74 -36.68
N ALA A 2 25.03 36.44 -36.96
CA ALA A 2 23.90 35.95 -37.77
C ALA A 2 22.64 35.85 -36.89
N THR A 3 21.60 36.62 -37.23
CA THR A 3 20.31 36.60 -36.50
C THR A 3 19.56 35.30 -36.82
N LYS A 4 19.25 34.51 -35.78
CA LYS A 4 18.54 33.24 -35.92
C LYS A 4 17.09 33.52 -36.33
N LYS A 5 16.76 33.30 -37.62
CA LYS A 5 15.41 33.50 -38.17
C LYS A 5 14.39 32.62 -37.42
N ALA A 6 13.35 33.23 -36.88
CA ALA A 6 12.27 32.50 -36.20
C ALA A 6 11.59 31.52 -37.18
N ARG A 7 11.37 30.27 -36.73
CA ARG A 7 10.71 29.25 -37.54
C ARG A 7 9.22 29.60 -37.69
N ARG A 8 8.74 29.73 -38.92
CA ARG A 8 7.31 29.93 -39.23
C ARG A 8 6.50 28.75 -38.68
N GLN A 9 5.38 29.06 -38.02
CA GLN A 9 4.46 28.06 -37.46
C GLN A 9 3.19 28.02 -38.32
N PHE A 10 2.63 26.82 -38.48
CA PHE A 10 1.43 26.57 -39.29
C PHE A 10 0.44 25.74 -38.48
N THR A 11 -0.84 26.09 -38.56
CA THR A 11 -1.95 25.38 -37.91
C THR A 11 -2.17 24.00 -38.56
N LYS A 12 -2.87 23.10 -37.87
CA LYS A 12 -3.13 21.75 -38.39
C LYS A 12 -4.00 21.82 -39.64
N GLU A 13 -5.03 22.65 -39.60
CA GLU A 13 -6.00 22.88 -40.66
C GLU A 13 -5.29 23.35 -41.93
N PHE A 14 -4.37 24.30 -41.79
CA PHE A 14 -3.58 24.83 -42.92
C PHE A 14 -2.72 23.75 -43.58
N LYS A 15 -2.06 22.89 -42.80
CA LYS A 15 -1.24 21.80 -43.35
C LYS A 15 -2.10 20.77 -44.09
N VAL A 16 -3.26 20.42 -43.52
CA VAL A 16 -4.20 19.45 -44.11
C VAL A 16 -4.74 19.98 -45.43
N GLU A 17 -5.19 21.23 -45.48
CA GLU A 17 -5.74 21.85 -46.68
C GLU A 17 -4.69 21.98 -47.80
N ALA A 18 -3.46 22.38 -47.45
CA ALA A 18 -2.35 22.45 -48.41
C ALA A 18 -1.99 21.07 -49.01
N ALA A 19 -2.01 20.00 -48.19
CA ALA A 19 -1.77 18.64 -48.67
C ALA A 19 -2.95 18.12 -49.52
N LYS A 20 -4.20 18.44 -49.14
CA LYS A 20 -5.43 18.11 -49.86
C LYS A 20 -5.44 18.67 -51.29
N MET A 21 -5.01 19.92 -51.46
CA MET A 21 -4.86 20.56 -52.78
C MET A 21 -3.95 19.78 -53.74
N VAL A 22 -2.90 19.13 -53.21
CA VAL A 22 -1.96 18.36 -54.04
C VAL A 22 -2.44 16.92 -54.26
N VAL A 23 -2.98 16.28 -53.22
CA VAL A 23 -3.36 14.86 -53.25
C VAL A 23 -4.73 14.63 -53.87
N GLU A 24 -5.73 15.41 -53.48
CA GLU A 24 -7.12 15.23 -53.96
C GLU A 24 -7.41 16.06 -55.22
N GLN A 25 -6.93 17.31 -55.27
CA GLN A 25 -7.21 18.21 -56.41
C GLN A 25 -6.16 18.10 -57.53
N GLY A 26 -5.13 17.25 -57.35
CA GLY A 26 -4.10 16.99 -58.37
C GLY A 26 -3.21 18.19 -58.72
N MET A 27 -3.21 19.26 -57.91
CA MET A 27 -2.42 20.44 -58.21
C MET A 27 -0.92 20.16 -58.06
N LYS A 28 -0.11 20.76 -58.94
CA LYS A 28 1.35 20.61 -58.88
C LYS A 28 1.90 21.22 -57.58
N GLN A 29 2.63 20.43 -56.80
CA GLN A 29 3.21 20.83 -55.51
C GLN A 29 3.95 22.18 -55.58
N SER A 30 4.74 22.39 -56.63
CA SER A 30 5.49 23.64 -56.84
C SER A 30 4.60 24.88 -57.03
N HIS A 31 3.39 24.70 -57.56
CA HIS A 31 2.42 25.76 -57.75
C HIS A 31 1.73 26.10 -56.42
N VAL A 32 1.27 25.07 -55.69
CA VAL A 32 0.65 25.22 -54.37
C VAL A 32 1.63 25.85 -53.36
N ALA A 33 2.90 25.41 -53.34
CA ALA A 33 3.91 25.98 -52.47
C ALA A 33 4.16 27.47 -52.74
N ARG A 34 4.20 27.87 -54.02
CA ARG A 34 4.33 29.29 -54.42
C ARG A 34 3.12 30.12 -54.01
N ASN A 35 1.90 29.63 -54.28
CA ASN A 35 0.67 30.35 -53.91
C ASN A 35 0.53 30.54 -52.39
N LEU A 36 0.92 29.53 -51.61
CA LEU A 36 0.88 29.59 -50.14
C LEU A 36 2.12 30.25 -49.52
N GLY A 37 3.12 30.64 -50.33
CA GLY A 37 4.36 31.26 -49.85
C GLY A 37 5.19 30.36 -48.91
N ILE A 38 5.16 29.04 -49.11
CA ILE A 38 5.90 28.04 -48.33
C ILE A 38 6.96 27.35 -49.19
N SER A 39 7.94 26.68 -48.57
CA SER A 39 8.95 25.94 -49.33
C SER A 39 8.37 24.65 -49.91
N ASP A 40 8.77 24.31 -51.13
CA ASP A 40 8.32 23.10 -51.82
C ASP A 40 8.67 21.83 -51.02
N THR A 41 9.85 21.78 -50.40
CA THR A 41 10.29 20.70 -49.51
C THR A 41 9.40 20.52 -48.27
N LEU A 42 8.87 21.61 -47.71
CA LEU A 42 7.98 21.55 -46.54
C LEU A 42 6.61 21.00 -46.94
N LEU A 43 6.08 21.45 -48.07
CA LEU A 43 4.82 20.95 -48.60
C LEU A 43 4.92 19.46 -48.98
N GLY A 44 6.03 19.04 -49.60
CA GLY A 44 6.27 17.64 -49.93
C GLY A 44 6.27 16.72 -48.71
N ARG A 45 6.82 17.19 -47.58
CA ARG A 45 6.73 16.47 -46.31
C ARG A 45 5.29 16.32 -45.83
N TRP A 46 4.48 17.38 -45.87
CA TRP A 46 3.07 17.30 -45.45
C TRP A 46 2.24 16.41 -46.38
N VAL A 47 2.53 16.43 -47.69
CA VAL A 47 1.89 15.55 -48.67
C VAL A 47 2.24 14.08 -48.41
N ALA A 48 3.50 13.77 -48.08
CA ALA A 48 3.90 12.43 -47.69
C ALA A 48 3.19 11.97 -46.41
N GLU A 49 3.17 12.82 -45.37
CA GLU A 49 2.47 12.56 -44.09
C GLU A 49 0.96 12.35 -44.30
N TYR A 50 0.33 13.12 -45.21
CA TYR A 50 -1.10 13.01 -45.55
C TYR A 50 -1.44 11.75 -46.37
N ARG A 51 -0.51 11.27 -47.22
CA ARG A 51 -0.68 10.02 -48.00
C ARG A 51 -0.51 8.77 -47.15
N SER A 52 0.37 8.81 -46.14
CA SER A 52 0.63 7.67 -45.26
C SER A 52 -0.48 7.42 -44.25
N ASP A 53 -1.15 8.48 -43.79
CA ASP A 53 -2.19 8.41 -42.76
C ASP A 53 -3.26 9.47 -43.09
N SER A 54 -4.49 9.06 -43.32
CA SER A 54 -5.61 9.92 -43.72
C SER A 54 -5.85 11.07 -42.72
N ALA A 55 -5.70 12.34 -43.16
CA ALA A 55 -6.04 13.65 -42.56
C ALA A 55 -5.70 13.95 -41.06
N SER A 56 -5.71 12.96 -40.17
CA SER A 56 -5.34 13.03 -38.75
C SER A 56 -3.83 13.00 -38.50
N ALA A 57 -3.03 12.74 -39.53
CA ALA A 57 -1.58 12.52 -39.48
C ALA A 57 -0.71 13.76 -39.35
N LEU A 58 -1.30 14.94 -39.43
CA LEU A 58 -0.59 16.21 -39.33
C LEU A 58 -0.80 16.79 -37.93
N PRO A 59 -0.23 16.21 -36.85
CA PRO A 59 -0.35 16.81 -35.54
C PRO A 59 0.31 18.19 -35.57
N GLY A 60 -0.40 19.16 -34.99
CA GLY A 60 0.20 20.40 -34.54
C GLY A 60 1.33 20.10 -33.54
N LYS A 61 2.25 21.05 -33.39
CA LYS A 61 3.43 20.88 -32.54
C LYS A 61 2.99 20.54 -31.09
N GLY A 62 3.36 19.35 -30.61
CA GLY A 62 3.17 18.94 -29.21
C GLY A 62 2.07 17.90 -28.96
N ASN A 63 1.25 17.54 -29.94
CA ASN A 63 0.18 16.55 -29.75
C ASN A 63 0.60 15.20 -30.35
N LEU A 64 0.42 14.11 -29.60
CA LEU A 64 0.54 12.75 -30.13
C LEU A 64 -0.60 12.55 -31.15
N LYS A 65 -0.46 11.58 -32.06
CA LYS A 65 -1.63 11.20 -32.89
C LYS A 65 -2.75 10.78 -31.93
N PRO A 66 -4.04 11.07 -32.24
CA PRO A 66 -5.14 10.64 -31.37
C PRO A 66 -5.12 9.13 -31.10
N ASP A 67 -4.65 8.31 -32.04
CA ASP A 67 -4.47 6.87 -31.84
C ASP A 67 -3.24 6.54 -30.96
N ASP A 68 -2.16 7.31 -31.03
CA ASP A 68 -1.02 7.18 -30.11
C ASP A 68 -1.41 7.61 -28.69
N GLU A 69 -2.24 8.65 -28.53
CA GLU A 69 -2.77 9.09 -27.24
C GLU A 69 -3.66 8.01 -26.61
N ARG A 70 -4.56 7.41 -27.40
CA ARG A 70 -5.39 6.28 -26.97
C ARG A 70 -4.53 5.09 -26.57
N THR A 71 -3.53 4.75 -27.38
CA THR A 71 -2.61 3.64 -27.07
C THR A 71 -1.90 3.90 -25.74
N LYS A 72 -1.36 5.11 -25.55
CA LYS A 72 -0.71 5.51 -24.30
C LYS A 72 -1.67 5.45 -23.09
N GLN A 73 -2.90 5.91 -23.25
CA GLN A 73 -3.93 5.84 -22.19
C GLN A 73 -4.25 4.39 -21.85
N LEU A 74 -4.43 3.53 -22.85
CA LEU A 74 -4.71 2.10 -22.66
C LEU A 74 -3.55 1.39 -21.97
N GLU A 75 -2.31 1.65 -22.39
CA GLU A 75 -1.11 1.10 -21.73
C GLU A 75 -1.02 1.52 -20.26
N GLN A 76 -1.34 2.78 -19.95
CA GLN A 76 -1.38 3.28 -18.58
C GLN A 76 -2.47 2.58 -17.75
N GLN A 77 -3.66 2.39 -18.32
CA GLN A 77 -4.75 1.66 -17.66
C GLN A 77 -4.38 0.20 -17.43
N LEU A 78 -3.82 -0.49 -18.43
CA LEU A 78 -3.36 -1.86 -18.29
C LEU A 78 -2.29 -1.99 -17.21
N ARG A 79 -1.34 -1.05 -17.16
CA ARG A 79 -0.33 -1.01 -16.10
C ARG A 79 -0.98 -0.87 -14.72
N ARG A 80 -1.93 0.06 -14.57
CA ARG A 80 -2.66 0.28 -13.31
C ARG A 80 -3.43 -0.97 -12.89
N VAL A 81 -4.29 -1.51 -13.74
CA VAL A 81 -5.11 -2.70 -13.45
C VAL A 81 -4.24 -3.92 -13.15
N THR A 82 -3.13 -4.10 -13.87
CA THR A 82 -2.18 -5.18 -13.61
C THR A 82 -1.56 -5.06 -12.22
N MET A 83 -1.20 -3.83 -11.80
CA MET A 83 -0.71 -3.58 -10.45
C MET A 83 -1.78 -3.85 -9.40
N GLU A 84 -3.00 -3.35 -9.58
CA GLU A 84 -4.12 -3.59 -8.66
C GLU A 84 -4.38 -5.09 -8.46
N ARG A 85 -4.41 -5.86 -9.55
CA ARG A 85 -4.53 -7.33 -9.51
C ARG A 85 -3.38 -7.96 -8.71
N ASN A 86 -2.15 -7.52 -8.94
CA ASN A 86 -0.99 -8.08 -8.25
C ASN A 86 -0.98 -7.74 -6.76
N ILE A 87 -1.42 -6.54 -6.38
CA ILE A 87 -1.60 -6.15 -4.97
C ILE A 87 -2.62 -7.07 -4.31
N LEU A 88 -3.79 -7.29 -4.93
CA LEU A 88 -4.82 -8.19 -4.40
C LEU A 88 -4.33 -9.64 -4.29
N LYS A 89 -3.56 -10.10 -5.28
CA LYS A 89 -2.97 -11.45 -5.27
C LYS A 89 -1.99 -11.63 -4.11
N ASN A 90 -1.15 -10.64 -3.84
CA ASN A 90 -0.14 -10.69 -2.78
C ASN A 90 -0.75 -10.40 -1.39
N GLY A 91 -1.80 -9.60 -1.33
CA GLY A 91 -2.46 -9.14 -0.10
C GLY A 91 -3.72 -9.90 0.28
N TYR A 92 -4.05 -11.01 -0.39
CA TYR A 92 -5.31 -11.74 -0.20
C TYR A 92 -5.59 -12.08 1.27
N SER A 93 -4.57 -12.53 2.01
CA SER A 93 -4.67 -12.87 3.44
C SER A 93 -4.95 -11.66 4.34
N VAL A 94 -4.56 -10.46 3.89
CA VAL A 94 -4.61 -9.21 4.65
C VAL A 94 -5.96 -8.50 4.52
N LEU A 95 -6.72 -8.80 3.45
CA LEU A 95 -8.01 -8.15 3.17
C LEU A 95 -9.05 -8.31 4.28
N ARG A 96 -9.04 -9.45 4.99
CA ARG A 96 -9.95 -9.73 6.13
C ARG A 96 -9.36 -9.34 7.49
N GLY A 97 -8.13 -8.84 7.52
CA GLY A 97 -7.43 -8.44 8.74
C GLY A 97 -7.84 -7.07 9.26
N SER A 98 -7.35 -6.72 10.46
CA SER A 98 -7.49 -5.37 11.00
C SER A 98 -6.74 -4.36 10.13
N THR A 99 -7.04 -3.08 10.29
CA THR A 99 -6.35 -1.99 9.60
C THR A 99 -4.84 -2.00 9.88
N GLU A 100 -4.41 -2.48 11.05
CA GLU A 100 -2.99 -2.61 11.41
C GLU A 100 -2.28 -3.63 10.52
N VAL A 101 -2.90 -4.79 10.26
CA VAL A 101 -2.33 -5.82 9.37
C VAL A 101 -2.21 -5.27 7.94
N LYS A 102 -3.20 -4.47 7.50
CA LYS A 102 -3.14 -3.77 6.21
C LYS A 102 -1.98 -2.80 6.14
N TYR A 103 -1.71 -2.05 7.21
CA TYR A 103 -0.59 -1.11 7.24
C TYR A 103 0.77 -1.83 7.20
N VAL A 104 0.92 -2.93 7.94
CA VAL A 104 2.14 -3.76 7.89
C VAL A 104 2.43 -4.24 6.46
N PHE A 105 1.42 -4.81 5.79
CA PHE A 105 1.55 -5.25 4.40
C PHE A 105 2.03 -4.14 3.46
N ILE A 106 1.52 -2.91 3.64
CA ILE A 106 1.91 -1.76 2.81
C ILE A 106 3.37 -1.38 3.05
N VAL A 107 3.83 -1.37 4.30
CA VAL A 107 5.23 -1.06 4.63
C VAL A 107 6.18 -2.10 4.06
N GLU A 108 5.82 -3.39 4.12
CA GLU A 108 6.61 -4.48 3.56
C GLU A 108 6.68 -4.44 2.03
N ASN A 109 5.61 -4.02 1.36
CA ASN A 109 5.49 -4.04 -0.10
C ASN A 109 5.72 -2.68 -0.78
N ARG A 110 6.18 -1.67 -0.03
CA ARG A 110 6.43 -0.29 -0.55
C ARG A 110 7.41 -0.21 -1.71
N GLY A 111 8.32 -1.19 -1.85
CA GLY A 111 9.26 -1.27 -2.97
C GLY A 111 8.67 -1.89 -4.25
N ASN A 112 7.58 -2.65 -4.12
CA ASN A 112 6.97 -3.39 -5.22
C ASN A 112 5.81 -2.63 -5.86
N PHE A 113 5.04 -1.88 -5.06
CA PHE A 113 3.85 -1.18 -5.52
C PHE A 113 3.78 0.24 -4.95
N PRO A 114 3.16 1.19 -5.67
CA PRO A 114 2.92 2.53 -5.16
C PRO A 114 2.00 2.50 -3.92
N VAL A 115 2.37 3.22 -2.87
CA VAL A 115 1.59 3.29 -1.62
C VAL A 115 0.18 3.83 -1.85
N SER A 116 0.02 4.82 -2.73
CA SER A 116 -1.32 5.35 -3.08
C SER A 116 -2.25 4.27 -3.61
N LEU A 117 -1.74 3.44 -4.53
CA LEU A 117 -2.51 2.37 -5.14
C LEU A 117 -2.85 1.27 -4.13
N MET A 118 -1.91 0.93 -3.24
CA MET A 118 -2.19 -0.03 -2.16
C MET A 118 -3.26 0.49 -1.19
N CYS A 119 -3.24 1.77 -0.82
CA CYS A 119 -4.25 2.36 0.03
C CYS A 119 -5.65 2.33 -0.62
N GLU A 120 -5.73 2.66 -1.92
CA GLU A 120 -6.96 2.59 -2.70
C GLU A 120 -7.50 1.15 -2.76
N VAL A 121 -6.65 0.19 -3.14
CA VAL A 121 -7.03 -1.24 -3.30
C VAL A 121 -7.46 -1.87 -1.98
N LEU A 122 -6.80 -1.53 -0.87
CA LEU A 122 -7.11 -2.09 0.46
C LEU A 122 -8.22 -1.34 1.21
N ALA A 123 -8.77 -0.30 0.58
CA ALA A 123 -9.80 0.59 1.11
C ALA A 123 -9.42 1.20 2.48
N ILE A 124 -8.23 1.80 2.54
CA ILE A 124 -7.72 2.47 3.74
C ILE A 124 -7.33 3.93 3.44
N SER A 125 -7.38 4.79 4.46
CA SER A 125 -6.94 6.16 4.31
C SER A 125 -5.42 6.28 4.40
N LYS A 126 -4.83 7.10 3.51
CA LYS A 126 -3.41 7.43 3.56
C LYS A 126 -3.04 8.13 4.88
N SER A 127 -3.89 9.04 5.37
CA SER A 127 -3.69 9.72 6.65
C SER A 127 -3.69 8.76 7.84
N GLY A 128 -4.48 7.68 7.78
CA GLY A 128 -4.47 6.64 8.80
C GLY A 128 -3.16 5.85 8.82
N LEU A 129 -2.62 5.53 7.64
CA LEU A 129 -1.31 4.90 7.49
C LEU A 129 -0.19 5.82 7.99
N ASP A 130 -0.19 7.09 7.58
CA ASP A 130 0.82 8.07 8.00
C ASP A 130 0.75 8.30 9.51
N SER A 131 -0.46 8.44 10.07
CA SER A 131 -0.67 8.54 11.51
C SER A 131 -0.21 7.27 12.23
N TRP A 132 -0.47 6.08 11.70
CA TRP A 132 -0.01 4.83 12.29
C TRP A 132 1.52 4.69 12.24
N SER A 133 2.13 5.08 11.11
CA SER A 133 3.58 5.06 10.91
C SER A 133 4.30 6.10 11.78
N ASN A 134 3.69 7.28 11.95
CA ASN A 134 4.24 8.37 12.78
C ASN A 134 3.87 8.19 14.26
N SER A 135 2.80 7.46 14.56
CA SER A 135 2.42 7.03 15.91
C SER A 135 3.24 5.81 16.33
N ASP A 136 4.54 5.87 16.08
CA ASP A 136 5.59 5.29 16.90
C ASP A 136 5.21 3.92 17.50
N HIS A 137 4.97 2.94 16.63
CA HIS A 137 4.71 1.56 17.01
C HIS A 137 5.86 1.02 17.86
N GLU A 138 7.06 1.56 17.66
CA GLU A 138 8.26 1.34 18.47
C GLU A 138 8.10 1.94 19.86
N THR A 139 7.75 3.22 20.03
CA THR A 139 7.48 3.80 21.36
C THR A 139 6.27 3.17 22.08
N LYS A 140 5.23 2.74 21.36
CA LYS A 140 4.09 2.01 21.97
C LYS A 140 4.48 0.58 22.37
N ALA A 141 5.30 -0.10 21.58
CA ALA A 141 5.85 -1.42 21.90
C ALA A 141 6.80 -1.33 23.09
N HIS A 142 7.72 -0.35 23.11
CA HIS A 142 8.59 -0.06 24.25
C HIS A 142 7.76 0.26 25.50
N LYS A 143 6.79 1.18 25.45
CA LYS A 143 5.88 1.45 26.59
C LYS A 143 5.11 0.22 27.06
N ARG A 144 4.74 -0.68 26.15
CA ARG A 144 4.10 -1.96 26.50
C ARG A 144 5.09 -2.91 27.14
N GLN A 145 6.33 -2.96 26.66
CA GLN A 145 7.42 -3.77 27.20
C GLN A 145 7.84 -3.25 28.57
N ASP A 146 8.07 -1.95 28.73
CA ASP A 146 8.32 -1.29 30.02
C ASP A 146 7.22 -1.62 31.03
N LEU A 147 5.95 -1.60 30.60
CA LEU A 147 4.83 -1.97 31.46
C LEU A 147 4.85 -3.48 31.81
N ILE A 148 5.23 -4.35 30.88
CA ILE A 148 5.39 -5.79 31.14
C ILE A 148 6.53 -6.02 32.13
N ASP A 149 7.65 -5.32 31.97
CA ASP A 149 8.84 -5.43 32.79
C ASP A 149 8.55 -4.97 34.23
N GLN A 150 7.89 -3.81 34.40
CA GLN A 150 7.44 -3.32 35.71
C GLN A 150 6.49 -4.30 36.40
N ILE A 151 5.48 -4.83 35.69
CA ILE A 151 4.55 -5.82 36.26
C ILE A 151 5.28 -7.11 36.64
N THR A 152 6.25 -7.52 35.84
CA THR A 152 7.05 -8.72 36.07
C THR A 152 7.98 -8.55 37.26
N GLU A 153 8.62 -7.40 37.41
CA GLU A 153 9.47 -7.05 38.56
C GLU A 153 8.68 -7.06 39.87
N ILE A 154 7.50 -6.42 39.90
CA ILE A 154 6.59 -6.46 41.05
C ILE A 154 6.26 -7.92 41.40
N HIS A 155 5.91 -8.75 40.40
CA HIS A 155 5.56 -10.15 40.64
C HIS A 155 6.75 -11.00 41.14
N GLN A 156 7.96 -10.71 40.67
CA GLN A 156 9.19 -11.38 41.11
C GLN A 156 9.58 -10.97 42.54
N SER A 157 9.43 -9.70 42.91
CA SER A 157 9.70 -9.19 44.25
C SER A 157 8.86 -9.90 45.32
N SER A 158 7.62 -10.26 44.97
CA SER A 158 6.71 -11.08 45.79
C SER A 158 6.92 -12.61 45.68
N ARG A 159 8.08 -13.05 45.15
CA ARG A 159 8.46 -14.47 44.94
C ARG A 159 7.44 -15.28 44.11
N ARG A 160 6.65 -14.61 43.27
CA ARG A 160 5.49 -15.15 42.53
C ARG A 160 4.38 -15.74 43.42
N ASN A 161 4.27 -15.38 44.69
CA ASN A 161 3.18 -15.85 45.55
C ASN A 161 1.88 -15.06 45.34
N ASP A 162 2.00 -13.81 44.91
CA ASP A 162 0.85 -12.93 44.78
C ASP A 162 -0.01 -13.24 43.57
N ARG A 163 -1.32 -13.28 43.79
CA ARG A 163 -2.33 -13.42 42.75
C ARG A 163 -2.63 -12.06 42.12
N SER A 164 -3.23 -12.09 40.92
CA SER A 164 -3.64 -10.91 40.15
C SER A 164 -4.25 -9.77 40.99
N PRO A 165 -5.17 -10.00 41.96
CA PRO A 165 -5.75 -8.92 42.75
C PRO A 165 -4.78 -8.18 43.69
N ARG A 166 -3.72 -8.84 44.18
CA ARG A 166 -2.70 -8.20 45.02
C ARG A 166 -1.71 -7.39 44.18
N ILE A 167 -1.29 -7.94 43.05
CA ILE A 167 -0.42 -7.27 42.09
C ILE A 167 -1.08 -5.98 41.58
N LEU A 168 -2.40 -6.00 41.32
CA LEU A 168 -3.14 -4.79 40.94
C LEU A 168 -3.14 -3.71 42.02
N ARG A 169 -3.08 -4.08 43.31
CA ARG A 169 -3.02 -3.11 44.41
C ARG A 169 -1.65 -2.43 44.44
N GLU A 170 -0.58 -3.19 44.23
CA GLU A 170 0.79 -2.68 44.15
C GLU A 170 0.99 -1.80 42.92
N ILE A 171 0.46 -2.21 41.75
CA ILE A 171 0.45 -1.39 40.53
C ILE A 171 -0.23 -0.03 40.78
N ARG A 172 -1.37 0.00 41.49
CA ARG A 172 -2.05 1.26 41.85
C ARG A 172 -1.26 2.08 42.87
N ALA A 173 -0.60 1.44 43.82
CA ALA A 173 0.24 2.11 44.80
C ALA A 173 1.48 2.76 44.18
N LEU A 174 1.98 2.19 43.08
CA LEU A 174 3.09 2.71 42.28
C LEU A 174 2.64 3.66 41.15
N GLU A 175 1.36 4.07 41.14
CA GLU A 175 0.77 4.97 40.14
C GLU A 175 0.95 4.54 38.66
N ILE A 176 1.15 3.24 38.43
CA ILE A 176 1.32 2.70 37.08
C ILE A 176 -0.04 2.70 36.36
N PRO A 177 -0.17 3.29 35.14
CA PRO A 177 -1.43 3.42 34.42
C PRO A 177 -1.86 2.08 33.77
N CYS A 178 -2.27 1.13 34.61
CA CYS A 178 -2.70 -0.20 34.19
C CYS A 178 -3.98 -0.66 34.91
N GLY A 179 -5.06 -0.84 34.14
CA GLY A 179 -6.33 -1.38 34.63
C GLY A 179 -6.32 -2.92 34.75
N LYS A 180 -7.23 -3.47 35.57
CA LYS A 180 -7.34 -4.92 35.86
C LYS A 180 -7.31 -5.79 34.60
N GLY A 181 -8.18 -5.52 33.63
CA GLY A 181 -8.27 -6.32 32.40
C GLY A 181 -7.02 -6.25 31.52
N LYS A 182 -6.30 -5.12 31.54
CA LYS A 182 -5.03 -4.96 30.83
C LYS A 182 -3.92 -5.75 31.52
N GLN A 183 -3.82 -5.66 32.84
CA GLN A 183 -2.87 -6.41 33.66
C GLN A 183 -3.08 -7.93 33.51
N GLU A 184 -4.30 -8.44 33.61
CA GLU A 184 -4.60 -9.87 33.46
C GLU A 184 -4.22 -10.41 32.08
N ARG A 185 -4.47 -9.64 31.01
CA ARG A 185 -4.06 -10.02 29.65
C ARG A 185 -2.53 -10.07 29.49
N LEU A 186 -1.82 -9.07 30.01
CA LEU A 186 -0.36 -9.03 29.95
C LEU A 186 0.27 -10.17 30.76
N MET A 187 -0.20 -10.40 31.99
CA MET A 187 0.29 -11.52 32.82
C MET A 187 0.01 -12.89 32.19
N LYS A 188 -1.13 -13.06 31.52
CA LYS A 188 -1.47 -14.31 30.83
C LYS A 188 -0.59 -14.55 29.60
N ALA A 189 -0.26 -13.49 28.84
CA ALA A 189 0.61 -13.58 27.67
C ALA A 189 2.05 -13.99 28.06
N GLU A 190 2.56 -13.48 29.18
CA GLU A 190 3.90 -13.78 29.70
C GLU A 190 4.00 -15.08 30.52
N GLY A 191 2.90 -15.82 30.67
CA GLY A 191 2.89 -17.07 31.46
C GLY A 191 3.09 -16.88 32.97
N ASN A 192 3.05 -15.65 33.47
CA ASN A 192 3.26 -15.31 34.87
C ASN A 192 2.00 -15.60 35.71
N ARG A 193 1.89 -16.85 36.18
CA ARG A 193 0.86 -17.27 37.15
C ARG A 193 1.44 -17.35 38.55
N ALA A 194 0.64 -16.97 39.54
CA ALA A 194 0.99 -17.15 40.95
C ALA A 194 1.31 -18.61 41.24
N LYS A 195 2.41 -18.87 41.95
CA LYS A 195 2.78 -20.18 42.45
C LYS A 195 1.63 -20.70 43.32
N THR A 196 0.92 -21.69 42.80
CA THR A 196 -0.04 -22.45 43.58
C THR A 196 0.76 -23.47 44.39
N LYS A 197 0.50 -23.62 45.70
CA LYS A 197 1.01 -24.79 46.42
C LYS A 197 0.55 -26.02 45.65
N LYS A 198 1.48 -26.87 45.22
CA LYS A 198 1.14 -28.26 44.85
C LYS A 198 0.45 -28.81 46.10
N ASN A 199 -0.84 -29.14 46.03
CA ASN A 199 -1.41 -30.02 47.04
C ASN A 199 -0.56 -31.29 46.94
N SER A 200 0.30 -31.52 47.91
CA SER A 200 0.83 -32.86 48.13
C SER A 200 -0.40 -33.74 48.32
N GLU A 201 -0.64 -34.67 47.40
CA GLU A 201 -1.60 -35.76 47.63
C GLU A 201 -1.28 -36.33 49.02
N SER A 202 -2.22 -36.16 49.95
CA SER A 202 -2.18 -36.93 51.18
C SER A 202 -2.17 -38.41 50.77
N PRO A 203 -1.26 -39.25 51.29
CA PRO A 203 -1.26 -40.65 50.94
C PRO A 203 -2.65 -41.22 51.30
N PRO A 204 -3.24 -42.10 50.47
CA PRO A 204 -4.56 -42.62 50.74
C PRO A 204 -4.55 -43.24 52.13
N THR A 205 -5.42 -42.74 53.00
CA THR A 205 -5.62 -43.24 54.35
C THR A 205 -5.98 -44.71 54.24
N GLN A 206 -5.03 -45.58 54.60
CA GLN A 206 -5.22 -47.02 54.65
C GLN A 206 -6.19 -47.35 55.79
N SER A 207 -7.50 -47.40 55.51
CA SER A 207 -8.49 -47.98 56.41
C SER A 207 -9.83 -48.20 55.71
N MET A 208 -10.13 -49.49 55.46
CA MET A 208 -11.45 -50.08 55.18
C MET A 208 -12.03 -49.70 53.81
N VAL A 209 -12.05 -50.59 52.81
CA VAL A 209 -12.86 -51.81 52.75
C VAL A 209 -12.15 -52.84 51.88
N PHE A 210 -11.88 -54.05 52.39
CA PHE A 210 -12.01 -55.33 51.67
C PHE A 210 -11.56 -56.47 52.61
N GLN A 211 -12.46 -56.86 53.51
CA GLN A 211 -12.41 -58.19 54.13
C GLN A 211 -13.26 -59.12 53.26
N TRP A 212 -12.64 -59.82 52.31
CA TRP A 212 -13.22 -61.01 51.67
C TRP A 212 -12.08 -61.96 51.28
N GLN A 213 -11.62 -62.75 52.26
CA GLN A 213 -11.27 -64.16 52.09
C GLN A 213 -10.78 -64.74 53.43
N LYS A 214 -11.72 -65.26 54.22
CA LYS A 214 -11.51 -66.45 55.06
C LYS A 214 -12.87 -66.95 55.59
N ILE A 215 -13.13 -68.25 55.37
CA ILE A 215 -14.19 -69.09 55.96
C ILE A 215 -15.54 -68.88 55.24
N PHE A 216 -15.95 -69.62 54.22
CA PHE A 216 -16.00 -71.09 54.00
C PHE A 216 -15.84 -71.43 52.51
#